data_AF-A0A967B2D3-F1
#
_entry.id   AF-A0A967B2D3-F1
#
_cell.length_a   1.000
_cell.length_b   1.000
_cell.length_c   1.000
_cell.angle_alpha   90.00
_cell.angle_beta   90.00
_cell.angle_gamma   90.00
#
_symmetry.space_group_name_H-M   'P 1'
#
loop_
_entity.id
_entity.type
_entity.pdbx_description
1 polymer ?
#
loop_
_entity_poly.entity_id
_entity_poly.type
_entity_poly.pdbx_seq_one_letter_code
_entity_poly.pdbx_strand_id
1 'polypeptide(L)'
;MLTRWGPVDIHELFVGLGVGVAAGVFVVEARRRGRSGDARLLYIVAAALVGGAIFMRMGTWLQHLDLSRNASPVQQWLYGNRSILGGLVGAWLGVHVGKKLTGYRLRTGDLFAPAVAAGMVVGRIGCLLTEKPGTAWVGCPAGCITLSPSQAARTGAPAGIPLHPSFAYEIAFHAVCFGLMWMWLRHKDFRAGTLFVWYMAAYGVFRFFVEFVRGNEVVWADMTRPQLFLVVTVPLLLARIAWRARHGGFREPAAVGGRLSEVRA
;
A
#
# COMPACT_ATOMS: atom_id res chain seq x y z
N MET A 1 -4.95 -21.19 11.16
CA MET A 1 -5.23 -19.78 11.53
C MET A 1 -5.09 -19.57 13.02
N LEU A 2 -4.09 -18.77 13.39
CA LEU A 2 -3.73 -18.42 14.76
C LEU A 2 -4.13 -16.96 14.96
N THR A 3 -5.01 -16.66 15.92
CA THR A 3 -5.46 -15.28 16.18
C THR A 3 -4.66 -14.61 17.29
N ARG A 4 -4.15 -15.39 18.26
CA ARG A 4 -3.33 -14.89 19.36
C ARG A 4 -2.16 -15.82 19.65
N TRP A 5 -1.07 -15.25 20.13
CA TRP A 5 0.04 -15.96 20.76
C TRP A 5 0.18 -15.45 22.20
N GLY A 6 -0.37 -16.20 23.15
CA GLY A 6 -0.52 -15.72 24.53
C GLY A 6 -1.38 -14.45 24.58
N PRO A 7 -0.92 -13.35 25.21
CA PRO A 7 -1.67 -12.09 25.26
C PRO A 7 -1.58 -11.27 23.95
N VAL A 8 -0.74 -11.67 23.00
CA VAL A 8 -0.44 -10.88 21.80
C VAL A 8 -1.39 -11.23 20.67
N ASP A 9 -2.02 -10.21 20.08
CA ASP A 9 -2.79 -10.34 18.85
C ASP A 9 -1.85 -10.51 17.65
N ILE A 10 -2.00 -11.60 16.90
CA ILE A 10 -1.08 -11.95 15.80
C ILE A 10 -1.20 -10.95 14.65
N HIS A 11 -2.41 -10.47 14.36
CA HIS A 11 -2.60 -9.50 13.29
C HIS A 11 -1.85 -8.21 13.62
N GLU A 12 -2.06 -7.67 14.82
CA GLU A 12 -1.40 -6.43 15.25
C GLU A 12 0.12 -6.59 15.40
N LEU A 13 0.61 -7.77 15.81
CA LEU A 13 2.03 -8.08 15.84
C LEU A 13 2.67 -7.94 14.45
N PHE A 14 2.10 -8.58 13.43
CA PHE A 14 2.64 -8.51 12.06
C PHE A 14 2.50 -7.13 11.43
N VAL A 15 1.43 -6.39 11.76
CA VAL A 15 1.31 -4.97 11.38
C VAL A 15 2.44 -4.15 12.00
N GLY A 16 2.70 -4.31 13.29
CA GLY A 16 3.81 -3.64 13.98
C GLY A 16 5.18 -4.00 13.40
N LEU A 17 5.43 -5.28 13.14
CA LEU A 17 6.65 -5.74 12.47
C LEU A 17 6.78 -5.15 11.05
N GLY A 18 5.68 -5.08 10.31
CA GLY A 18 5.64 -4.45 8.98
C GLY A 18 5.99 -2.96 9.02
N VAL A 19 5.49 -2.22 10.01
CA VAL A 19 5.88 -0.81 10.24
C VAL A 19 7.37 -0.71 10.57
N GLY A 20 7.91 -1.60 11.41
CA GLY A 20 9.33 -1.66 11.72
C GLY A 20 10.21 -1.92 10.50
N VAL A 21 9.84 -2.89 9.66
CA VAL A 21 10.53 -3.19 8.40
C VAL A 21 10.46 -2.00 7.44
N ALA A 22 9.29 -1.39 7.27
CA ALA A 22 9.13 -0.20 6.45
C ALA A 22 10.02 0.95 6.94
N ALA A 23 10.08 1.18 8.25
CA ALA A 23 10.95 2.19 8.85
C ALA A 23 12.44 1.91 8.58
N GLY A 24 12.89 0.66 8.76
CA GLY A 24 14.26 0.26 8.47
C GLY A 24 14.63 0.49 7.00
N VAL A 25 13.78 0.04 6.08
CA VAL A 25 13.97 0.24 4.62
C VAL A 25 13.97 1.73 4.27
N PHE A 26 13.07 2.53 4.85
CA PHE A 26 13.03 3.98 4.65
C PHE A 26 14.32 4.65 5.11
N VAL A 27 14.85 4.29 6.28
CA VAL A 27 16.10 4.84 6.82
C VAL A 27 17.28 4.49 5.91
N VAL A 28 17.37 3.24 5.46
CA VAL A 28 18.43 2.82 4.52
C VAL A 28 18.34 3.61 3.22
N GLU A 29 17.15 3.79 2.67
CA GLU A 29 16.95 4.52 1.42
C GLU A 29 17.18 6.04 1.58
N ALA A 30 16.82 6.61 2.74
CA ALA A 30 17.11 7.99 3.08
C ALA A 30 18.62 8.24 3.23
N ARG A 31 19.36 7.32 3.87
CA ARG A 31 20.83 7.36 3.97
C ARG A 31 21.48 7.25 2.61
N ARG A 32 21.06 6.28 1.78
CA ARG A 32 21.57 6.07 0.42
C ARG A 32 21.46 7.33 -0.46
N ARG A 33 20.40 8.12 -0.26
CA ARG A 33 20.15 9.36 -1.00
C ARG A 33 20.72 10.61 -0.33
N GLY A 34 21.47 10.49 0.77
CA GLY A 34 22.06 11.61 1.50
C GLY A 34 21.04 12.50 2.23
N ARG A 35 19.90 11.95 2.65
CA ARG A 35 18.77 12.71 3.22
C ARG A 35 18.52 12.42 4.69
N SER A 36 19.27 11.49 5.31
CA SER A 36 19.05 11.05 6.69
C SER A 36 19.33 12.11 7.76
N GLY A 37 20.08 13.18 7.44
CA GLY A 37 20.36 14.26 8.37
C GLY A 37 19.24 15.31 8.50
N ASP A 38 18.22 15.27 7.63
CA ASP A 38 17.15 16.26 7.64
C ASP A 38 15.99 15.82 8.56
N ALA A 39 15.93 16.41 9.76
CA ALA A 39 14.90 16.13 10.75
C ALA A 39 13.47 16.34 10.23
N ARG A 40 13.27 17.17 9.18
CA ARG A 40 11.95 17.36 8.54
C ARG A 40 11.37 16.06 7.99
N LEU A 41 12.21 15.08 7.63
CA LEU A 41 11.74 13.76 7.20
C LEU A 41 10.99 13.03 8.31
N LEU A 42 11.36 13.18 9.57
CA LEU A 42 10.65 12.57 10.69
C LEU A 42 9.23 13.10 10.80
N TYR A 43 9.05 14.41 10.67
CA TYR A 43 7.72 15.04 10.64
C TYR A 43 6.89 14.59 9.42
N ILE A 44 7.52 14.40 8.26
CA ILE A 44 6.83 13.89 7.07
C ILE A 44 6.39 12.43 7.26
N VAL A 45 7.24 11.58 7.84
CA VAL A 45 6.89 10.19 8.16
C VAL A 45 5.79 10.14 9.22
N ALA A 46 5.89 10.95 10.29
CA ALA A 46 4.86 11.05 11.31
C ALA A 46 3.52 11.50 10.72
N ALA A 47 3.52 12.54 9.88
CA ALA A 47 2.31 13.00 9.20
C ALA A 47 1.73 11.93 8.26
N ALA A 48 2.57 11.15 7.58
CA ALA A 48 2.13 10.02 6.76
C ALA A 48 1.46 8.92 7.61
N LEU A 49 2.05 8.57 8.76
CA LEU A 49 1.49 7.56 9.67
C LEU A 49 0.17 8.03 10.27
N VAL A 50 0.10 9.28 10.73
CA VAL A 50 -1.12 9.88 11.29
C VAL A 50 -2.23 9.94 10.22
N GLY A 51 -1.92 10.49 9.04
CA GLY A 51 -2.88 10.56 7.94
C GLY A 51 -3.36 9.17 7.51
N GLY A 52 -2.44 8.21 7.42
CA GLY A 52 -2.75 6.81 7.11
C GLY A 52 -3.65 6.16 8.15
N ALA A 53 -3.35 6.31 9.44
CA ALA A 53 -4.15 5.76 10.53
C ALA A 53 -5.58 6.34 10.54
N ILE A 54 -5.70 7.65 10.35
CA ILE A 54 -7.01 8.32 10.30
C ILE A 54 -7.85 7.82 9.13
N PHE A 55 -7.34 7.88 7.90
CA PHE A 55 -8.12 7.49 6.72
C PHE A 55 -8.27 5.98 6.55
N MET A 56 -7.41 5.16 7.14
CA MET A 56 -7.62 3.72 7.19
C MET A 56 -8.91 3.38 7.94
N ARG A 57 -9.23 4.10 9.02
CA ARG A 57 -10.45 3.89 9.81
C ARG A 57 -11.64 4.70 9.32
N MET A 58 -11.42 5.95 8.93
CA MET A 58 -12.50 6.87 8.57
C MET A 58 -12.81 6.93 7.08
N GLY A 59 -11.92 6.41 6.22
CA GLY A 59 -12.08 6.49 4.76
C GLY A 59 -13.29 5.71 4.21
N THR A 60 -13.86 4.80 5.00
CA THR A 60 -15.07 4.04 4.68
C THR A 60 -16.28 4.45 5.52
N TRP A 61 -16.17 5.53 6.30
CA TRP A 61 -17.23 5.96 7.22
C TRP A 61 -18.52 6.33 6.48
N LEU A 62 -18.40 7.13 5.41
CA LEU A 62 -19.52 7.56 4.56
C LEU A 62 -19.75 6.58 3.41
N GLN A 63 -19.95 5.30 3.74
CA GLN A 63 -20.13 4.25 2.75
C GLN A 63 -21.60 4.05 2.31
N HIS A 64 -22.56 4.62 3.04
CA HIS A 64 -23.97 4.63 2.66
C HIS A 64 -24.44 6.06 2.37
N LEU A 65 -25.23 6.24 1.30
CA LEU A 65 -25.85 7.52 0.96
C LEU A 65 -26.87 7.96 2.01
N ASP A 66 -27.60 6.98 2.58
CA ASP A 66 -28.44 7.19 3.75
C ASP A 66 -27.55 7.32 5.00
N LEU A 67 -27.41 8.55 5.50
CA LEU A 67 -26.54 8.87 6.64
C LEU A 67 -26.91 8.10 7.91
N SER A 68 -28.17 7.70 8.07
CA SER A 68 -28.65 6.93 9.23
C SER A 68 -28.09 5.50 9.28
N ARG A 69 -27.63 4.98 8.13
CA ARG A 69 -27.03 3.64 8.01
C ARG A 69 -25.52 3.64 8.25
N ASN A 70 -24.90 4.80 8.38
CA ASN A 70 -23.49 4.88 8.73
C ASN A 70 -23.34 4.84 10.26
N ALA A 71 -22.31 4.12 10.71
CA ALA A 71 -21.97 4.09 12.13
C ALA A 71 -21.66 5.52 12.64
N SER A 72 -21.83 5.78 13.94
CA SER A 72 -21.31 7.02 14.52
C SER A 72 -19.78 7.10 14.34
N PRO A 73 -19.16 8.30 14.32
CA PRO A 73 -17.71 8.43 14.20
C PRO A 73 -16.94 7.61 15.24
N VAL A 74 -17.45 7.54 16.48
CA VAL A 74 -16.84 6.78 17.57
C VAL A 74 -16.92 5.27 17.29
N GLN A 75 -18.07 4.78 16.83
CA GLN A 75 -18.23 3.36 16.47
C GLN A 75 -17.35 2.99 15.27
N GLN A 76 -17.30 3.84 14.24
CA GLN A 76 -16.41 3.62 13.10
C GLN A 76 -14.94 3.60 13.53
N TRP A 77 -14.56 4.48 14.45
CA TRP A 77 -13.20 4.52 14.97
C TRP A 77 -12.84 3.25 15.76
N LEU A 78 -13.74 2.75 16.62
CA LEU A 78 -13.46 1.63 17.51
C LEU A 78 -13.62 0.26 16.82
N TYR A 79 -14.65 0.11 16.00
CA TYR A 79 -15.10 -1.19 15.46
C TYR A 79 -15.26 -1.21 13.94
N GLY A 80 -15.04 -0.07 13.28
CA GLY A 80 -15.22 0.04 11.83
C GLY A 80 -14.16 -0.71 11.03
N ASN A 81 -14.50 -0.96 9.76
CA ASN A 81 -13.61 -1.62 8.81
C ASN A 81 -12.32 -0.81 8.58
N ARG A 82 -11.20 -1.52 8.40
CA ARG A 82 -9.91 -0.91 8.04
C ARG A 82 -9.68 -1.01 6.54
N SER A 83 -9.43 0.11 5.87
CA SER A 83 -9.19 0.16 4.42
C SER A 83 -7.73 0.44 4.10
N ILE A 84 -7.04 -0.48 3.41
CA ILE A 84 -5.68 -0.23 2.90
C ILE A 84 -5.66 0.93 1.90
N LEU A 85 -6.65 1.02 0.99
CA LEU A 85 -6.74 2.14 0.05
C LEU A 85 -6.95 3.46 0.78
N GLY A 86 -7.80 3.48 1.81
CA GLY A 86 -7.97 4.63 2.71
C GLY A 86 -6.66 5.01 3.38
N GLY A 87 -5.94 4.04 3.94
CA GLY A 87 -4.63 4.26 4.56
C GLY A 87 -3.58 4.82 3.59
N LEU A 88 -3.51 4.34 2.35
CA LEU A 88 -2.59 4.85 1.33
C LEU A 88 -2.92 6.29 0.92
N VAL A 89 -4.20 6.61 0.72
CA VAL A 89 -4.66 7.97 0.41
C VAL A 89 -4.38 8.91 1.58
N GLY A 90 -4.69 8.49 2.81
CA GLY A 90 -4.42 9.25 4.02
C GLY A 90 -2.93 9.51 4.25
N ALA A 91 -2.09 8.50 4.04
CA ALA A 91 -0.64 8.66 4.14
C ALA A 91 -0.12 9.63 3.07
N TRP A 92 -0.64 9.56 1.84
CA TRP A 92 -0.31 10.50 0.78
C TRP A 92 -0.71 11.94 1.16
N LEU A 93 -1.93 12.16 1.66
CA LEU A 93 -2.39 13.46 2.16
C LEU A 93 -1.50 13.95 3.33
N GLY A 94 -1.22 13.08 4.29
CA GLY A 94 -0.36 13.34 5.42
C GLY A 94 1.04 13.80 5.01
N VAL A 95 1.65 13.15 4.01
CA VAL A 95 2.94 13.60 3.44
C VAL A 95 2.83 15.03 2.87
N HIS A 96 1.75 15.37 2.16
CA HIS A 96 1.58 16.72 1.60
C HIS A 96 1.40 17.77 2.68
N VAL A 97 0.61 17.47 3.71
CA VAL A 97 0.44 18.33 4.89
C VAL A 97 1.77 18.51 5.61
N GLY A 98 2.47 17.42 5.93
CA GLY A 98 3.78 17.46 6.60
C GLY A 98 4.83 18.26 5.83
N LYS A 99 4.86 18.14 4.49
CA LYS A 99 5.72 18.97 3.63
C LYS A 99 5.35 20.44 3.67
N LYS A 100 4.06 20.75 3.64
CA LYS A 100 3.57 22.14 3.73
C LYS A 100 3.97 22.76 5.06
N LEU A 101 3.81 22.03 6.17
CA LEU A 101 4.15 22.50 7.52
C LEU A 101 5.65 22.69 7.75
N THR A 102 6.48 21.83 7.15
CA THR A 102 7.95 21.86 7.33
C THR A 102 8.71 22.62 6.24
N GLY A 103 8.02 23.10 5.21
CA GLY A 103 8.65 23.71 4.03
C GLY A 103 9.47 22.74 3.17
N TYR A 104 9.26 21.43 3.30
CA TYR A 104 10.06 20.42 2.61
C TYR A 104 9.64 20.25 1.14
N ARG A 105 10.50 20.69 0.22
CA ARG A 105 10.18 20.78 -1.22
C ARG A 105 10.51 19.54 -2.03
N LEU A 106 11.45 18.73 -1.57
CA LEU A 106 11.94 17.60 -2.34
C LEU A 106 10.90 16.46 -2.43
N ARG A 107 10.89 15.74 -3.54
CA ARG A 107 10.05 14.55 -3.70
C ARG A 107 10.54 13.44 -2.77
N THR A 108 9.61 12.78 -2.10
CA THR A 108 9.87 11.75 -1.07
C THR A 108 9.31 10.39 -1.45
N GLY A 109 8.49 10.31 -2.51
CA GLY A 109 7.78 9.09 -2.89
C GLY A 109 8.72 7.89 -3.03
N ASP A 110 9.88 8.07 -3.64
CA ASP A 110 10.81 6.95 -3.85
C ASP A 110 11.52 6.48 -2.58
N LEU A 111 11.47 7.24 -1.48
CA LEU A 111 11.86 6.75 -0.15
C LEU A 111 10.76 5.84 0.41
N PHE A 112 9.50 6.22 0.20
CA PHE A 112 8.33 5.48 0.68
C PHE A 112 8.02 4.23 -0.14
N ALA A 113 8.26 4.24 -1.46
CA ALA A 113 7.86 3.14 -2.33
C ALA A 113 8.44 1.76 -1.91
N PRO A 114 9.78 1.59 -1.77
CA PRO A 114 10.33 0.32 -1.30
C PRO A 114 9.98 0.04 0.16
N ALA A 115 9.88 1.06 1.01
CA ALA A 115 9.51 0.91 2.42
C ALA A 115 8.10 0.35 2.60
N VAL A 116 7.12 0.92 1.88
CA VAL A 116 5.73 0.46 1.88
C VAL A 116 5.65 -0.94 1.28
N ALA A 117 6.35 -1.23 0.19
CA ALA A 117 6.34 -2.57 -0.39
C ALA A 117 6.86 -3.63 0.62
N ALA A 118 8.00 -3.39 1.27
CA ALA A 118 8.55 -4.30 2.28
C ALA A 118 7.65 -4.44 3.51
N GLY A 119 7.12 -3.33 4.03
CA GLY A 119 6.21 -3.37 5.18
C GLY A 119 4.92 -4.12 4.87
N MET A 120 4.40 -3.98 3.64
CA MET A 120 3.20 -4.70 3.20
C MET A 120 3.44 -6.20 3.10
N VAL A 121 4.62 -6.67 2.65
CA VAL A 121 4.96 -8.10 2.66
C VAL A 121 4.75 -8.68 4.06
N VAL A 122 5.30 -8.04 5.08
CA VAL A 122 5.22 -8.53 6.46
C VAL A 122 3.82 -8.36 7.04
N GLY A 123 3.20 -7.19 6.88
CA GLY A 123 1.85 -6.95 7.40
C GLY A 123 0.80 -7.89 6.82
N ARG A 124 0.93 -8.28 5.54
CA ARG A 124 0.02 -9.22 4.89
C ARG A 124 0.17 -10.67 5.35
N ILE A 125 1.30 -11.04 5.95
CA ILE A 125 1.42 -12.33 6.65
C ILE A 125 0.46 -12.37 7.84
N GLY A 126 0.32 -11.27 8.60
CA GLY A 126 -0.68 -11.15 9.66
C GLY A 126 -2.08 -11.44 9.14
N CYS A 127 -2.46 -10.76 8.05
CA CYS A 127 -3.76 -10.96 7.41
C CYS A 127 -3.96 -12.42 6.94
N LEU A 128 -2.95 -13.03 6.31
CA LEU A 128 -2.99 -14.42 5.86
C LEU A 128 -3.25 -15.41 7.00
N LEU A 129 -2.74 -15.12 8.20
CA LEU A 129 -2.86 -15.99 9.36
C LEU A 129 -4.17 -15.80 10.13
N THR A 130 -4.76 -14.61 10.08
CA THR A 130 -5.88 -14.20 10.95
C THR A 130 -7.21 -13.96 10.23
N GLU A 131 -7.21 -13.60 8.95
CA GLU A 131 -8.40 -13.13 8.22
C GLU A 131 -8.91 -14.16 7.20
N LYS A 132 -10.15 -13.94 6.72
CA LYS A 132 -10.76 -14.72 5.64
C LYS A 132 -9.85 -14.74 4.39
N PRO A 133 -9.41 -15.92 3.90
CA PRO A 133 -8.44 -16.00 2.81
C PRO A 133 -8.96 -15.46 1.49
N GLY A 134 -10.23 -15.72 1.17
CA GLY A 134 -10.83 -15.36 -0.11
C GLY A 134 -12.14 -16.08 -0.36
N THR A 135 -12.56 -16.11 -1.62
CA THR A 135 -13.74 -16.87 -2.12
C THR A 135 -13.40 -18.34 -2.38
N ALA A 136 -14.44 -19.15 -2.54
CA ALA A 136 -14.31 -20.56 -2.90
C ALA A 136 -13.63 -20.72 -4.28
N TRP A 137 -12.71 -21.67 -4.39
CA TRP A 137 -12.01 -22.01 -5.63
C TRP A 137 -12.31 -23.45 -6.05
N VAL A 138 -13.35 -23.61 -6.87
CA VAL A 138 -13.73 -24.90 -7.44
C VAL A 138 -12.64 -25.39 -8.40
N GLY A 139 -12.21 -26.66 -8.26
CA GLY A 139 -11.19 -27.26 -9.12
C GLY A 139 -9.75 -26.82 -8.83
N CYS A 140 -9.47 -26.39 -7.60
CA CYS A 140 -8.14 -25.93 -7.21
C CYS A 140 -7.03 -26.98 -7.46
N PRO A 141 -6.01 -26.68 -8.28
CA PRO A 141 -4.97 -27.65 -8.65
C PRO A 141 -3.92 -27.87 -7.54
N ALA A 142 -3.49 -26.82 -6.83
CA ALA A 142 -2.64 -26.86 -5.63
C ALA A 142 -2.53 -25.45 -5.00
N GLY A 143 -2.23 -25.35 -3.70
CA GLY A 143 -1.96 -24.06 -3.04
C GLY A 143 -3.18 -23.31 -2.48
N CYS A 144 -4.35 -23.95 -2.47
CA CYS A 144 -5.53 -23.44 -1.78
C CYS A 144 -5.40 -23.48 -0.26
N ILE A 145 -6.18 -22.63 0.41
CA ILE A 145 -6.35 -22.70 1.86
C ILE A 145 -7.68 -23.37 2.15
N THR A 146 -7.64 -24.46 2.92
CA THR A 146 -8.83 -25.13 3.45
C THR A 146 -8.88 -24.90 4.95
N LEU A 147 -10.03 -24.44 5.45
CA LEU A 147 -10.21 -24.12 6.86
C LEU A 147 -10.88 -25.27 7.60
N SER A 148 -10.39 -25.56 8.81
CA SER A 148 -11.11 -26.44 9.73
C SER A 148 -12.40 -25.77 10.23
N PRO A 149 -13.38 -26.53 10.76
CA PRO A 149 -14.63 -25.96 11.28
C PRO A 149 -14.41 -24.83 12.30
N SER A 150 -13.40 -24.97 13.18
CA SER A 150 -13.10 -23.92 14.16
C SER A 150 -12.49 -22.67 13.52
N GLN A 151 -11.70 -22.80 12.46
CA GLN A 151 -11.11 -21.67 11.73
C GLN A 151 -12.15 -20.92 10.89
N ALA A 152 -13.03 -21.69 10.24
CA ALA A 152 -14.18 -21.18 9.49
C ALA A 152 -15.10 -20.32 10.37
N ALA A 153 -15.47 -20.83 11.56
CA ALA A 153 -16.30 -20.10 12.52
C ALA A 153 -15.68 -18.76 12.96
N ARG A 154 -14.36 -18.68 13.07
CA ARG A 154 -13.66 -17.43 13.47
C ARG A 154 -13.61 -16.38 12.36
N THR A 155 -13.54 -16.81 11.10
CA THR A 155 -13.31 -15.92 9.95
C THR A 155 -14.57 -15.61 9.15
N GLY A 156 -15.69 -16.27 9.46
CA GLY A 156 -16.92 -16.19 8.66
C GLY A 156 -16.77 -16.81 7.27
N ALA A 157 -15.79 -17.71 7.10
CA ALA A 157 -15.54 -18.43 5.86
C ALA A 157 -16.12 -19.85 5.94
N PRO A 158 -16.48 -20.47 4.80
CA PRO A 158 -16.96 -21.85 4.79
C PRO A 158 -15.86 -22.86 5.16
N ALA A 159 -16.22 -23.89 5.93
CA ALA A 159 -15.31 -24.95 6.35
C ALA A 159 -15.13 -26.03 5.27
N GLY A 160 -13.96 -26.65 5.21
CA GLY A 160 -13.72 -27.84 4.39
C GLY A 160 -13.68 -27.60 2.87
N ILE A 161 -13.89 -26.38 2.40
CA ILE A 161 -13.79 -26.05 0.96
C ILE A 161 -12.47 -25.32 0.65
N PRO A 162 -11.90 -25.53 -0.55
CA PRO A 162 -10.73 -24.81 -1.01
C PRO A 162 -11.05 -23.32 -1.25
N LEU A 163 -10.26 -22.43 -0.67
CA LEU A 163 -10.37 -20.98 -0.82
C LEU A 163 -9.15 -20.39 -1.54
N HIS A 164 -9.36 -19.31 -2.29
CA HIS A 164 -8.28 -18.50 -2.82
C HIS A 164 -7.42 -17.92 -1.69
N PRO A 165 -6.08 -18.08 -1.71
CA PRO A 165 -5.19 -17.43 -0.77
C PRO A 165 -4.92 -15.97 -1.17
N SER A 166 -5.93 -15.10 -1.17
CA SER A 166 -5.82 -13.74 -1.70
C SER A 166 -4.68 -12.92 -1.08
N PHE A 167 -4.45 -13.06 0.23
CA PHE A 167 -3.34 -12.39 0.91
C PHE A 167 -1.97 -12.91 0.48
N ALA A 168 -1.85 -14.18 0.10
CA ALA A 168 -0.60 -14.71 -0.46
C ALA A 168 -0.30 -14.07 -1.82
N TYR A 169 -1.33 -13.81 -2.63
CA TYR A 169 -1.18 -13.04 -3.87
C TYR A 169 -0.69 -11.61 -3.57
N GLU A 170 -1.24 -10.95 -2.54
CA GLU A 170 -0.80 -9.62 -2.13
C GLU A 170 0.66 -9.62 -1.64
N ILE A 171 1.04 -10.61 -0.82
CA ILE A 171 2.43 -10.80 -0.36
C ILE A 171 3.36 -10.97 -1.55
N ALA A 172 3.03 -11.87 -2.49
CA ALA A 172 3.84 -12.12 -3.67
C ALA A 172 4.00 -10.86 -4.52
N PHE A 173 2.90 -10.13 -4.76
CA PHE A 173 2.92 -8.87 -5.49
C PHE A 173 3.87 -7.84 -4.84
N HIS A 174 3.73 -7.63 -3.53
CA HIS A 174 4.57 -6.67 -2.80
C HIS A 174 6.02 -7.12 -2.72
N ALA A 175 6.29 -8.43 -2.58
CA ALA A 175 7.63 -8.99 -2.55
C ALA A 175 8.34 -8.81 -3.90
N VAL A 176 7.64 -9.07 -5.01
CA VAL A 176 8.17 -8.82 -6.37
C VAL A 176 8.44 -7.34 -6.56
N CYS A 177 7.49 -6.45 -6.22
CA CYS A 177 7.68 -5.00 -6.33
C CYS A 177 8.86 -4.52 -5.49
N PHE A 178 8.97 -5.00 -4.24
CA PHE A 178 10.09 -4.68 -3.37
C PHE A 178 11.40 -5.18 -3.96
N GLY A 179 11.48 -6.45 -4.37
CA GLY A 179 12.68 -7.02 -4.99
C GLY A 179 13.13 -6.27 -6.24
N LEU A 180 12.20 -5.96 -7.17
CA LEU A 180 12.48 -5.19 -8.37
C LEU A 180 13.00 -3.78 -8.04
N MET A 181 12.34 -3.09 -7.11
CA MET A 181 12.80 -1.76 -6.68
C MET A 181 14.16 -1.82 -5.99
N TRP A 182 14.31 -2.76 -5.05
CA TRP A 182 15.46 -2.85 -4.16
C TRP A 182 16.73 -3.29 -4.88
N MET A 183 16.63 -4.30 -5.74
CA MET A 183 17.78 -4.88 -6.44
C MET A 183 18.11 -4.16 -7.74
N TRP A 184 17.13 -3.52 -8.39
CA TRP A 184 17.33 -2.98 -9.73
C TRP A 184 16.93 -1.51 -9.89
N LEU A 185 15.64 -1.19 -9.77
CA LEU A 185 15.12 0.12 -10.21
C LEU A 185 15.66 1.28 -9.39
N ARG A 186 16.02 1.06 -8.12
CA ARG A 186 16.61 2.10 -7.28
C ARG A 186 18.02 2.52 -7.73
N HIS A 187 18.69 1.71 -8.55
CA HIS A 187 20.03 1.98 -9.09
C HIS A 187 19.99 2.63 -10.48
N LYS A 188 18.82 3.05 -10.95
CA LYS A 188 18.61 3.70 -12.25
C LYS A 188 18.28 5.18 -12.07
N ASP A 189 18.65 5.98 -13.07
CA ASP A 189 18.47 7.44 -13.08
C ASP A 189 17.05 7.86 -13.50
N PHE A 190 16.09 7.52 -12.64
CA PHE A 190 14.72 7.99 -12.78
C PHE A 190 14.51 9.32 -12.08
N ARG A 191 13.68 10.19 -12.68
CA ARG A 191 13.24 11.42 -12.01
C ARG A 191 12.62 11.09 -10.67
N ALA A 192 12.94 11.88 -9.65
CA ALA A 192 12.41 11.67 -8.32
C ALA A 192 10.88 11.52 -8.29
N GLY A 193 10.38 10.56 -7.53
CA GLY A 193 8.96 10.20 -7.40
C GLY A 193 8.43 9.21 -8.44
N THR A 194 9.25 8.80 -9.42
CA THR A 194 8.83 7.87 -10.48
C THR A 194 8.51 6.48 -9.94
N LEU A 195 9.36 5.94 -9.04
CA LEU A 195 9.18 4.59 -8.51
C LEU A 195 7.88 4.48 -7.72
N PHE A 196 7.55 5.53 -6.95
CA PHE A 196 6.29 5.58 -6.22
C PHE A 196 5.07 5.57 -7.14
N VAL A 197 5.10 6.37 -8.21
CA VAL A 197 3.99 6.41 -9.17
C VAL A 197 3.79 5.06 -9.85
N TRP A 198 4.88 4.41 -10.29
CA TRP A 198 4.80 3.08 -10.89
C TRP A 198 4.31 2.02 -9.91
N TYR A 199 4.81 2.04 -8.68
CA TYR A 199 4.37 1.13 -7.62
C TYR A 199 2.87 1.30 -7.32
N MET A 200 2.37 2.53 -7.22
CA MET A 200 0.94 2.79 -6.99
C MET A 200 0.06 2.38 -8.17
N ALA A 201 0.53 2.58 -9.40
CA ALA A 201 -0.20 2.11 -10.59
C ALA A 201 -0.25 0.58 -10.63
N ALA A 202 0.89 -0.09 -10.44
CA ALA A 202 0.96 -1.54 -10.40
C ALA A 202 0.09 -2.12 -9.27
N TYR A 203 0.15 -1.51 -8.08
CA TYR A 203 -0.68 -1.94 -6.95
C TYR A 203 -2.16 -1.72 -7.22
N GLY A 204 -2.56 -0.60 -7.82
CA GLY A 204 -3.95 -0.33 -8.17
C GLY A 204 -4.50 -1.36 -9.17
N VAL A 205 -3.73 -1.70 -10.21
CA VAL A 205 -4.10 -2.75 -11.19
C VAL A 205 -4.23 -4.10 -10.49
N PHE A 206 -3.21 -4.52 -9.75
CA PHE A 206 -3.25 -5.78 -9.00
C PHE A 206 -4.43 -5.82 -8.02
N ARG A 207 -4.65 -4.73 -7.27
CA ARG A 207 -5.70 -4.62 -6.26
C ARG A 207 -7.09 -4.73 -6.87
N PHE A 208 -7.28 -4.22 -8.10
CA PHE A 208 -8.55 -4.34 -8.83
C PHE A 208 -8.87 -5.81 -9.16
N PHE A 209 -7.89 -6.56 -9.66
CA PHE A 209 -8.08 -7.97 -10.04
C PHE A 209 -8.16 -8.91 -8.84
N VAL A 210 -7.31 -8.73 -7.82
CA VAL A 210 -7.34 -9.59 -6.63
C VAL A 210 -8.68 -9.48 -5.88
N GLU A 211 -9.40 -8.37 -6.06
CA GLU A 211 -10.66 -8.12 -5.37
C GLU A 211 -11.78 -9.08 -5.77
N PHE A 212 -11.75 -9.63 -7.00
CA PHE A 212 -12.70 -10.66 -7.44
C PHE A 212 -12.61 -11.94 -6.60
N VAL A 213 -11.45 -12.20 -6.00
CA VAL A 213 -11.21 -13.40 -5.16
C VAL A 213 -11.16 -13.07 -3.66
N ARG A 214 -11.30 -11.79 -3.26
CA ARG A 214 -11.28 -11.36 -1.85
C ARG A 214 -12.58 -11.70 -1.12
N GLY A 215 -13.70 -11.75 -1.84
CA GLY A 215 -15.02 -11.99 -1.25
C GLY A 215 -15.49 -10.84 -0.37
N ASN A 216 -15.08 -9.61 -0.71
CA ASN A 216 -15.63 -8.38 -0.14
C ASN A 216 -17.04 -8.14 -0.69
N GLU A 217 -17.81 -7.32 0.03
CA GLU A 217 -19.17 -6.97 -0.37
C GLU A 217 -19.20 -6.26 -1.73
N VAL A 218 -19.99 -6.81 -2.64
CA VAL A 218 -20.34 -6.20 -3.92
C VAL A 218 -21.39 -5.13 -3.68
N VAL A 219 -21.16 -3.93 -4.19
CA VAL A 219 -22.00 -2.75 -3.92
C VAL A 219 -22.72 -2.27 -5.17
N TRP A 220 -22.04 -2.25 -6.31
CA TRP A 220 -22.64 -1.76 -7.56
C TRP A 220 -21.97 -2.38 -8.78
N ALA A 221 -22.78 -2.74 -9.79
CA ALA A 221 -22.32 -3.32 -11.07
C ALA A 221 -21.35 -4.50 -10.90
N ASP A 222 -21.68 -5.45 -10.02
CA ASP A 222 -20.82 -6.61 -9.67
C ASP A 222 -19.42 -6.25 -9.16
N MET A 223 -19.23 -5.00 -8.72
CA MET A 223 -17.99 -4.49 -8.17
C MET A 223 -18.12 -4.14 -6.69
N THR A 224 -17.04 -4.43 -5.98
CA THR A 224 -16.80 -4.02 -4.59
C THR A 224 -16.41 -2.54 -4.50
N ARG A 225 -16.46 -1.96 -3.30
CA ARG A 225 -16.05 -0.55 -3.08
C ARG A 225 -14.60 -0.28 -3.53
N PRO A 226 -13.60 -1.13 -3.24
CA PRO A 226 -12.25 -0.96 -3.78
C PRO A 226 -12.19 -0.99 -5.30
N GLN A 227 -12.95 -1.87 -5.96
CA GLN A 227 -13.01 -1.90 -7.43
C GLN A 227 -13.61 -0.62 -8.02
N LEU A 228 -14.68 -0.09 -7.44
CA LEU A 228 -15.28 1.18 -7.87
C LEU A 228 -14.31 2.36 -7.73
N PHE A 229 -13.53 2.40 -6.65
CA PHE A 229 -12.48 3.40 -6.51
C PHE A 229 -11.37 3.24 -7.57
N LEU A 230 -10.98 1.99 -7.84
CA LEU A 230 -9.86 1.67 -8.74
C LEU A 230 -10.22 1.79 -10.22
N VAL A 231 -11.46 1.51 -10.62
CA VAL A 231 -11.91 1.62 -12.02
C VAL A 231 -11.82 3.06 -12.52
N VAL A 232 -11.90 4.05 -11.63
CA VAL A 232 -11.71 5.46 -11.95
C VAL A 232 -10.23 5.87 -11.79
N THR A 233 -9.63 5.55 -10.65
CA THR A 233 -8.29 6.09 -10.31
C THR A 233 -7.16 5.44 -11.11
N VAL A 234 -7.25 4.15 -11.45
CA VAL A 234 -6.21 3.44 -12.20
C VAL A 234 -6.10 3.98 -13.63
N PRO A 235 -7.18 4.10 -14.43
CA PRO A 235 -7.07 4.67 -15.78
C PRO A 235 -6.52 6.09 -15.80
N LEU A 236 -6.94 6.94 -14.85
CA LEU A 236 -6.40 8.30 -14.74
C LEU A 236 -4.90 8.31 -14.44
N LEU A 237 -4.45 7.43 -13.54
CA LEU A 237 -3.04 7.29 -13.20
C LEU A 237 -2.22 6.75 -14.38
N LEU A 238 -2.74 5.74 -15.09
CA LEU A 238 -2.10 5.17 -16.28
C LEU A 238 -2.05 6.19 -17.44
N ALA A 239 -3.11 6.94 -17.67
CA ALA A 239 -3.14 8.01 -18.67
C ALA A 239 -2.10 9.09 -18.35
N ARG A 240 -1.97 9.49 -17.08
CA ARG A 240 -0.92 10.40 -16.62
C ARG A 240 0.49 9.83 -16.84
N ILE A 241 0.68 8.54 -16.59
CA ILE A 241 1.96 7.85 -16.84
C ILE A 241 2.27 7.84 -18.34
N ALA A 242 1.31 7.45 -19.18
CA ALA A 242 1.47 7.42 -20.63
C ALA A 242 1.78 8.82 -21.20
N TRP A 243 1.06 9.85 -20.72
CA TRP A 243 1.35 11.24 -21.07
C TRP A 243 2.78 11.63 -20.69
N ARG A 244 3.21 11.32 -19.45
CA ARG A 244 4.60 11.59 -19.04
C ARG A 244 5.63 10.81 -19.85
N ALA A 245 5.35 9.56 -20.21
CA ALA A 245 6.26 8.75 -21.02
C ALA A 245 6.48 9.38 -22.40
N ARG A 246 5.40 9.84 -23.05
CA ARG A 246 5.45 10.52 -24.36
C ARG A 246 6.25 11.83 -24.34
N HIS A 247 6.37 12.48 -23.18
CA HIS A 247 7.07 13.76 -23.02
C HIS A 247 8.41 13.63 -22.28
N GLY A 248 9.04 12.44 -22.27
CA GLY A 248 10.36 12.22 -21.64
C GLY A 248 10.36 12.43 -20.11
N GLY A 249 9.21 12.32 -19.47
CA GLY A 249 8.97 12.74 -18.08
C GLY A 249 9.52 11.81 -16.99
N PHE A 250 10.25 10.74 -17.34
CA PHE A 250 10.72 9.72 -16.37
C PHE A 250 12.23 9.60 -16.23
N ARG A 251 13.02 9.98 -17.23
CA ARG A 251 14.49 10.05 -17.10
C ARG A 251 14.91 11.44 -16.65
N GLU A 252 15.93 11.51 -15.80
CA GLU A 252 16.56 12.81 -15.57
C GLU A 252 17.09 13.35 -16.91
N PRO A 253 17.01 14.68 -17.16
CA PRO A 253 17.66 15.26 -18.33
C PRO A 253 19.13 14.81 -18.31
N ALA A 254 19.64 14.30 -19.45
CA ALA A 254 21.07 14.07 -19.57
C ALA A 254 21.78 15.36 -19.18
N ALA A 255 22.73 15.28 -18.23
CA ALA A 255 23.56 16.42 -17.92
C ALA A 255 24.15 16.91 -19.25
N VAL A 256 23.78 18.11 -19.67
CA VAL A 256 24.39 18.74 -20.83
C VAL A 256 25.87 18.80 -20.50
N GLY A 257 26.68 18.05 -21.25
CA GLY A 257 28.14 18.07 -21.13
C GLY A 257 28.67 19.45 -21.48
N GLY A 258 28.59 20.36 -20.51
CA GLY A 258 29.05 21.73 -20.57
C GLY A 258 30.43 21.80 -19.93
N ARG A 259 31.45 21.72 -20.79
CA ARG A 259 32.81 22.23 -20.60
C ARG A 259 32.94 23.21 -19.43
N LEU A 260 33.52 22.76 -18.33
CA LEU A 260 34.31 23.62 -17.45
C LEU A 260 35.74 23.63 -17.98
N SER A 261 35.91 24.18 -19.17
CA SER A 261 37.22 24.60 -19.69
C SER A 261 37.07 26.07 -20.05
N GLU A 262 37.90 26.90 -19.42
CA GLU A 262 38.16 28.29 -19.78
C GLU A 262 37.11 29.34 -19.37
N VAL A 263 37.20 29.77 -18.12
CA VAL A 263 37.33 31.19 -17.77
C VAL A 263 38.45 31.21 -16.72
N ARG A 264 39.72 31.35 -17.13
CA ARG A 264 40.51 32.62 -17.09
C ARG A 264 40.34 33.36 -15.77
N ALA A 265 41.34 33.91 -15.11
CA ALA A 265 42.79 33.98 -15.20
C ALA A 265 43.20 34.70 -13.91
#